data_AF-A0A9E3SM70-F1
#
_entry.id   AF-A0A9E3SM70-F1
#
_cell.length_a   1.000
_cell.length_b   1.000
_cell.length_c   1.000
_cell.angle_alpha   90.00
_cell.angle_beta   90.00
_cell.angle_gamma   90.00
#
_symmetry.space_group_name_H-M   'P 1'
#
loop_
_entity.id
_entity.type
_entity.pdbx_description
1 polymer ?
#
loop_
_entity_poly.entity_id
_entity_poly.type
_entity_poly.pdbx_seq_one_letter_code
_entity_poly.pdbx_strand_id
1 'polypeptide(L)' 'MSAQAAYYMVGGRAERLGLKKIAPHDFRRTFIGNMLDAGVDPVTVAGITGHASVDMLKRYDRRPERAKQ' A
#
# COMPACT_ATOMS: atom_id res chain seq x y z
N MET A 1 13.89 -4.64 14.99
CA MET A 1 12.50 -4.20 15.27
C MET A 1 11.56 -5.30 14.83
N SER A 2 10.65 -5.76 15.70
CA SER A 2 9.69 -6.83 15.33
C SER A 2 8.52 -6.27 14.52
N ALA A 3 7.85 -7.13 13.75
CA ALA A 3 6.62 -6.75 13.06
C ALA A 3 5.56 -6.23 14.04
N GLN A 4 5.45 -6.86 15.21
CA GLN A 4 4.54 -6.46 16.27
C GLN A 4 4.85 -5.04 16.80
N ALA A 5 6.14 -4.70 16.98
CA ALA A 5 6.53 -3.36 17.40
C ALA A 5 6.14 -2.31 16.35
N ALA A 6 6.32 -2.60 15.06
CA ALA A 6 5.88 -1.71 13.98
C ALA A 6 4.36 -1.50 13.98
N TYR A 7 3.59 -2.57 14.21
CA TYR A 7 2.14 -2.49 14.36
C TYR A 7 1.72 -1.58 15.52
N TYR A 8 2.29 -1.77 16.71
CA TYR A 8 1.98 -0.94 17.87
C TYR A 8 2.35 0.52 17.65
N MET A 9 3.51 0.78 17.04
CA MET A 9 3.97 2.12 16.74
C MET A 9 3.07 2.88 15.76
N VAL A 10 2.55 2.20 14.74
CA VAL A 10 1.61 2.79 13.77
C VAL A 10 0.25 3.01 14.44
N GLY A 11 -0.27 1.99 15.13
CA GLY A 11 -1.57 2.06 15.80
C GLY A 11 -1.63 3.17 16.85
N GLY A 12 -0.63 3.26 17.72
CA GLY A 12 -0.58 4.31 18.76
C GLY A 12 -0.46 5.73 18.19
N ARG A 13 0.18 5.91 17.03
CA ARG A 13 0.19 7.22 16.34
C ARG A 13 -1.17 7.57 15.77
N ALA A 14 -1.85 6.61 15.14
CA ALA A 14 -3.18 6.81 14.57
C ALA A 14 -4.20 7.19 15.66
N GLU A 15 -4.17 6.47 16.78
CA GLU A 15 -5.04 6.73 17.94
C GLU A 15 -4.83 8.15 18.51
N ARG A 16 -3.57 8.56 18.70
CA ARG A 16 -3.23 9.91 19.19
C ARG A 16 -3.74 11.04 18.29
N LEU A 17 -3.96 10.75 17.00
CA LEU A 17 -4.46 11.70 16.02
C LEU A 17 -5.99 11.57 15.80
N GLY A 18 -6.67 10.69 16.54
CA GLY A 18 -8.10 10.42 16.36
C GLY A 18 -8.44 9.78 15.01
N LEU A 19 -7.46 9.14 14.36
CA LEU A 19 -7.65 8.49 13.07
C LEU A 19 -8.27 7.11 13.23
N LYS A 20 -8.95 6.63 12.18
CA LYS A 20 -9.33 5.22 12.08
C LYS A 20 -8.09 4.34 12.19
N LYS A 21 -8.28 3.12 12.69
CA LYS A 21 -7.19 2.14 12.83
C LYS A 21 -6.53 1.89 11.47
N ILE A 22 -5.23 2.14 11.41
CA ILE A 22 -4.36 1.84 10.27
C ILE A 22 -3.24 0.91 10.71
N ALA A 23 -2.71 0.15 9.76
CA ALA A 23 -1.64 -0.82 9.94
C ALA A 23 -0.46 -0.54 9.00
N PRO A 24 0.75 -1.06 9.31
CA PRO A 24 1.89 -0.98 8.40
C PRO A 24 1.57 -1.41 6.96
N HIS A 25 0.69 -2.40 6.79
CA HIS A 25 0.29 -2.88 5.47
C HIS A 25 -0.47 -1.82 4.65
N ASP A 26 -1.24 -0.92 5.28
CA ASP A 26 -2.01 0.11 4.57
C ASP A 26 -1.10 1.13 3.87
N PHE A 27 0.07 1.41 4.45
CA PHE A 27 1.10 2.22 3.78
C PHE A 27 1.62 1.52 2.53
N ARG A 28 1.86 0.20 2.58
CA ARG A 28 2.26 -0.57 1.39
C ARG A 28 1.17 -0.52 0.30
N ARG A 29 -0.11 -0.67 0.66
CA ARG A 29 -1.24 -0.55 -0.28
C ARG A 29 -1.27 0.82 -0.94
N THR A 30 -1.15 1.86 -0.13
CA THR A 30 -1.16 3.26 -0.58
C THR A 30 0.01 3.54 -1.52
N PHE A 31 1.22 3.14 -1.13
CA PHE A 31 2.44 3.33 -1.92
C PHE A 31 2.32 2.69 -3.31
N ILE A 32 1.93 1.40 -3.38
CA ILE A 32 1.78 0.68 -4.65
C ILE A 32 0.73 1.35 -5.53
N GLY A 33 -0.46 1.61 -4.99
CA GLY A 33 -1.51 2.21 -5.80
C GLY A 33 -1.13 3.62 -6.28
N ASN A 34 -0.40 4.42 -5.48
CA ASN A 34 0.06 5.74 -5.92
C ASN A 34 1.09 5.65 -7.06
N MET A 35 1.98 4.65 -7.04
CA MET A 35 2.89 4.43 -8.16
C MET A 35 2.15 4.03 -9.44
N LEU A 36 1.16 3.13 -9.33
CA LEU A 36 0.35 2.71 -10.48
C LEU A 36 -0.50 3.87 -11.02
N ASP A 37 -1.06 4.69 -10.13
CA ASP A 37 -1.84 5.89 -10.46
C ASP A 37 -0.96 6.94 -11.17
N ALA A 38 0.30 7.06 -10.78
CA ALA A 38 1.29 7.92 -11.44
C ALA A 38 1.80 7.35 -12.79
N GLY A 39 1.28 6.22 -13.25
CA GLY A 39 1.66 5.61 -14.52
C GLY A 39 2.98 4.85 -14.49
N VAL A 40 3.53 4.56 -13.30
CA VAL A 40 4.74 3.76 -13.20
C VAL A 40 4.46 2.34 -13.67
N ASP A 41 5.37 1.80 -14.47
CA ASP A 41 5.29 0.46 -15.03
C ASP A 41 5.14 -0.62 -13.92
N PRO A 42 4.16 -1.55 -14.04
CA PRO A 42 3.92 -2.57 -13.02
C PRO A 42 5.12 -3.47 -12.70
N VAL A 43 6.00 -3.76 -13.66
CA VAL A 43 7.21 -4.56 -13.42
C VAL A 43 8.16 -3.80 -12.49
N THR A 44 8.34 -2.50 -12.76
CA THR A 44 9.12 -1.59 -11.92
C THR A 44 8.54 -1.52 -10.49
N VAL A 45 7.23 -1.34 -10.36
CA VAL A 45 6.56 -1.31 -9.04
C VAL A 45 6.75 -2.63 -8.29
N ALA A 46 6.64 -3.78 -8.98
CA ALA A 46 6.84 -5.09 -8.38
C ALA A 46 8.28 -5.27 -7.87
N GLY A 47 9.28 -4.83 -8.65
CA GLY A 47 10.69 -4.83 -8.25
C GLY A 47 10.96 -3.98 -7.01
N ILE A 48 10.49 -2.73 -6.98
CA ILE A 48 10.67 -1.82 -5.84
C ILE A 48 10.01 -2.37 -4.57
N THR A 49 8.85 -3.01 -4.72
CA THR A 49 8.06 -3.50 -3.58
C THR A 49 8.38 -4.94 -3.20
N GLY A 50 9.24 -5.62 -3.95
CA GLY A 50 9.64 -7.01 -3.70
C GLY A 50 8.51 -8.03 -3.90
N HIS A 51 7.58 -7.80 -4.83
CA HIS A 51 6.60 -8.82 -5.22
C HIS A 51 7.21 -9.79 -6.23
N ALA A 52 6.93 -11.08 -6.05
CA ALA A 52 7.39 -12.14 -6.97
C ALA A 52 6.70 -12.12 -8.33
N SER A 53 5.55 -11.45 -8.46
CA SER A 53 4.80 -11.30 -9.71
C SER A 53 4.01 -9.99 -9.73
N VAL A 54 3.85 -9.41 -10.93
CA VAL A 54 3.00 -8.25 -11.19
C VAL A 54 1.52 -8.53 -10.88
N ASP A 55 1.08 -9.78 -10.93
CA ASP A 55 -0.29 -10.17 -10.59
C ASP A 55 -0.66 -9.82 -9.14
N MET A 56 0.34 -9.85 -8.24
CA MET A 56 0.13 -9.48 -6.84
C MET A 56 -0.22 -8.00 -6.66
N LEU A 57 0.06 -7.17 -7.68
CA LEU A 57 -0.27 -5.74 -7.67
C LEU A 57 -1.74 -5.48 -8.02
N LYS A 58 -2.43 -6.41 -8.68
CA LYS A 58 -3.82 -6.25 -9.15
C LYS A 58 -4.76 -5.80 -8.04
N ARG A 59 -4.58 -6.32 -6.82
CA ARG A 59 -5.40 -5.98 -5.65
C ARG A 59 -5.24 -4.54 -5.15
N TYR A 60 -4.25 -3.79 -5.64
CA TYR A 60 -4.01 -2.40 -5.29
C TYR A 60 -4.22 -1.44 -6.46
N ASP A 61 -4.43 -1.97 -7.67
CA ASP A 61 -4.64 -1.17 -8.87
C ASP A 61 -6.06 -0.58 -8.86
N ARG A 62 -6.13 0.74 -8.73
CA ARG A 62 -7.38 1.50 -8.66
C ARG A 62 -7.83 2.02 -10.03
N ARG A 63 -7.00 1.88 -11.07
CA ARG A 63 -7.25 2.41 -12.42
C ARG A 63 -8.46 1.77 -13.12
N PRO A 64 -8.68 0.44 -13.03
CA PRO A 64 -9.84 -0.18 -13.69
C PRO A 64 -11.18 0.35 -13.18
N GLU A 65 -11.32 0.58 -11.87
CA GLU A 65 -12.57 1.12 -11.31
C GLU A 65 -12.79 2.59 -11.65
N ARG A 66 -11.73 3.39 -11.82
CA ARG A 66 -11.85 4.78 -12.30
C ARG A 66 -12.21 4.86 -13.78
N ALA A 67 -11.84 3.87 -14.58
CA ALA A 67 -12.19 3.83 -16.00
C ALA A 67 -13.66 3.46 -16.26
N LYS A 68 -14.40 3.00 -15.24
CA LYS A 68 -15.84 2.68 -15.33
C LYS A 68 -16.76 3.90 -15.07
N GLN A 69 -16.19 5.03 -14.65
CA GLN A 69 -16.88 6.30 -14.41
C GLN A 69 -16.93 7.13 -15.68
#